data_AF-A0A6I3P7D0-F1
#
_entry.id   AF-A0A6I3P7D0-F1
#
_cell.length_a   1.000
_cell.length_b   1.000
_cell.length_c   1.000
_cell.angle_alpha   90.00
_cell.angle_beta   90.00
_cell.angle_gamma   90.00
#
_symmetry.space_group_name_H-M   'P 1'
#
loop_
_entity.id
_entity.type
_entity.pdbx_description
1 polymer ?
#
loop_
_entity_poly.entity_id
_entity_poly.type
_entity_poly.pdbx_seq_one_letter_code
_entity_poly.pdbx_strand_id
1 'polypeptide(L)'
;MKKNHFWDIHLDYSIIGIVLTLLMIGILSVYVAVSHDYPQMVWSFLGQQLAWIGMGCVVCLIVTIFSTKFLWKITPFLYLLGLILMVLPLIFYNPNLVASTGAKNWVAYGNITLFQPSEFMKIPFILMLSRSIVRFLQRNKGRERWLRQDWLLILELTIYTIPVFALLALQQDLGTALVFLAIFAGLVLISGVSWKIILPVVLFIVGGLAGFLFLFLSEGGRAFLHQQLRMPTYQINRILAWLNPFDYAQTTTYQQAQGQLAIASGGVSGQGFNVSNLLVPVRESDMIFTVIAEDFGFVGSLVLLILYVFLIYRILKITLQSNNQFYTYISIGFIMMLVFHIFENVGAVTGLLPLTGIPLPFISQGGSSIISNLIGIGLVLSIYNHSSKKKELEEGPPIRKKVVLKKAQ
;
A
#
# COMPACT_ATOMS: atom_id res chain seq x y z
N MET A 1 -19.81 -17.00 38.36
CA MET A 1 -19.64 -15.65 37.77
C MET A 1 -18.92 -15.79 36.44
N LYS A 2 -19.56 -15.47 35.31
CA LYS A 2 -18.86 -15.35 34.02
C LYS A 2 -17.93 -14.14 34.13
N LYS A 3 -16.62 -14.34 34.31
CA LYS A 3 -15.65 -13.27 34.04
C LYS A 3 -15.82 -12.92 32.57
N ASN A 4 -16.35 -11.74 32.28
CA ASN A 4 -16.42 -11.22 30.92
C ASN A 4 -14.97 -10.94 30.47
N HIS A 5 -14.32 -11.95 29.85
CA HIS A 5 -13.04 -11.85 29.14
C HIS A 5 -13.15 -10.99 27.87
N PHE A 6 -13.89 -9.89 27.92
CA PHE A 6 -14.08 -9.00 26.77
C PHE A 6 -12.79 -8.19 26.50
N TRP A 7 -11.96 -7.98 27.52
CA TRP A 7 -10.81 -7.06 27.50
C TRP A 7 -9.43 -7.72 27.32
N ASP A 8 -9.33 -9.05 27.30
CA ASP A 8 -8.02 -9.68 27.04
C ASP A 8 -7.71 -9.54 25.56
N ILE A 9 -6.76 -8.66 25.23
CA ILE A 9 -6.30 -8.43 23.86
C ILE A 9 -5.00 -9.20 23.70
N HIS A 10 -5.01 -10.22 22.86
CA HIS A 10 -3.81 -10.93 22.46
C HIS A 10 -3.14 -10.18 21.32
N LEU A 11 -1.91 -9.73 21.55
CA LEU A 11 -1.12 -8.99 20.56
C LEU A 11 0.08 -9.83 20.10
N ASP A 12 0.36 -9.76 18.81
CA ASP A 12 1.56 -10.35 18.24
C ASP A 12 2.73 -9.38 18.41
N TYR A 13 3.53 -9.60 19.45
CA TYR A 13 4.69 -8.75 19.74
C TYR A 13 5.74 -8.73 18.63
N SER A 14 5.79 -9.76 17.77
CA SER A 14 6.72 -9.79 16.64
C SER A 14 6.34 -8.77 15.56
N ILE A 15 5.07 -8.67 15.18
CA ILE A 15 4.61 -7.63 14.23
C ILE A 15 4.83 -6.24 14.82
N ILE A 16 4.47 -6.04 16.08
CA ILE A 16 4.62 -4.74 16.75
C ILE A 16 6.09 -4.33 16.77
N GLY A 17 7.00 -5.24 17.13
CA GLY A 17 8.44 -4.98 17.12
C GLY A 17 8.95 -4.58 15.73
N ILE A 18 8.55 -5.29 14.67
CA ILE A 18 8.97 -4.97 13.30
C ILE A 18 8.44 -3.60 12.86
N VAL A 19 7.16 -3.32 13.10
CA VAL A 19 6.53 -2.04 12.73
C VAL A 19 7.15 -0.87 13.50
N LEU A 20 7.41 -1.03 14.80
CA LEU A 20 8.08 -0.01 15.60
C LEU A 20 9.50 0.26 15.09
N THR A 21 10.26 -0.80 14.73
CA THR A 21 11.59 -0.62 14.12
C THR A 21 11.51 0.15 12.81
N LEU A 22 10.55 -0.17 11.92
CA LEU A 22 10.35 0.57 10.67
C LEU A 22 9.97 2.04 10.92
N LEU A 23 9.09 2.32 11.88
CA LEU A 23 8.72 3.68 12.27
C LEU A 23 9.90 4.47 12.83
N MET A 24 10.75 3.82 13.64
CA MET A 24 11.97 4.44 14.19
C MET A 24 12.97 4.76 13.07
N ILE A 25 13.16 3.85 12.12
CA ILE A 25 13.96 4.12 10.91
C ILE A 25 13.36 5.32 10.15
N GLY A 26 12.04 5.35 9.97
CA GLY A 26 11.33 6.48 9.36
C GLY A 26 11.60 7.82 10.04
N ILE A 27 11.47 7.89 11.37
CA ILE A 27 11.75 9.12 12.14
C ILE A 27 13.20 9.57 11.95
N LEU A 28 14.15 8.64 12.01
CA LEU A 28 15.58 8.95 11.81
C LEU A 28 15.85 9.44 10.39
N SER A 29 15.30 8.79 9.36
CA SER A 29 15.47 9.20 7.97
C SER A 29 14.82 10.56 7.68
N VAL A 30 13.64 10.84 8.25
CA VAL A 30 12.99 12.15 8.12
C VAL A 30 13.80 13.23 8.83
N TYR A 31 14.39 12.93 9.99
CA TYR A 31 15.29 13.86 10.67
C TYR A 31 16.48 14.23 9.77
N VAL A 32 17.14 13.24 9.17
CA VAL A 32 18.29 13.46 8.28
C VAL A 32 17.91 14.25 7.03
N ALA A 33 16.76 13.92 6.41
CA ALA A 33 16.27 14.65 5.24
C ALA A 33 16.04 16.13 5.56
N VAL A 34 15.29 16.41 6.63
CA VAL A 34 14.87 17.77 6.96
C VAL A 34 16.02 18.59 7.59
N SER A 35 16.96 17.96 8.31
CA SER A 35 18.08 18.67 8.92
C SER A 35 19.00 19.33 7.89
N HIS A 36 19.14 18.73 6.71
CA HIS A 36 19.97 19.25 5.62
C HIS A 36 19.18 20.16 4.68
N ASP A 37 17.95 19.79 4.33
CA ASP A 37 17.17 20.55 3.34
C ASP A 37 16.48 21.77 3.96
N TYR A 38 15.97 21.66 5.20
CA TYR A 38 15.19 22.70 5.88
C TYR A 38 15.49 22.77 7.40
N PRO A 39 16.71 23.16 7.81
CA PRO A 39 17.17 23.07 9.20
C PRO A 39 16.27 23.80 10.21
N GLN A 40 15.60 24.89 9.79
CA GLN A 40 14.70 25.65 10.67
C GLN A 40 13.33 24.96 10.90
N MET A 41 12.95 24.00 10.06
CA MET A 41 11.64 23.33 10.11
C MET A 41 11.69 21.91 10.70
N VAL A 42 12.88 21.42 11.09
CA VAL A 42 13.09 20.05 11.62
C VAL A 42 12.08 19.68 12.70
N TRP A 43 11.92 20.53 13.71
CA TRP A 43 11.00 20.27 14.83
C TRP A 43 9.53 20.23 14.41
N SER A 44 9.14 21.01 13.39
CA SER A 44 7.78 21.00 12.85
C SER A 44 7.50 19.68 12.12
N PHE A 45 8.40 19.26 11.24
CA PHE A 45 8.24 18.00 10.49
C PHE A 45 8.27 16.78 11.41
N LEU A 46 9.23 16.72 12.34
CA LEU A 46 9.31 15.62 13.31
C LEU A 46 8.13 15.61 14.28
N GLY A 47 7.72 16.77 14.77
CA GLY A 47 6.54 16.89 15.64
C GLY A 47 5.27 16.40 14.95
N GLN A 48 5.08 16.76 13.68
CA GLN A 48 3.97 16.26 12.87
C GLN A 48 4.06 14.75 12.64
N GLN A 49 5.24 14.22 12.27
CA GLN A 49 5.45 12.79 12.05
C GLN A 49 5.12 12.00 13.31
N LEU A 50 5.61 12.43 14.48
CA LEU A 50 5.30 11.80 15.77
C LEU A 50 3.80 11.88 16.11
N ALA A 51 3.14 13.01 15.83
CA ALA A 51 1.70 13.15 16.03
C ALA A 51 0.90 12.18 15.14
N TRP A 52 1.29 12.03 13.87
CA TRP A 52 0.65 11.08 12.96
C TRP A 52 0.88 9.63 13.35
N ILE A 53 2.09 9.28 13.80
CA ILE A 53 2.40 7.96 14.33
C ILE A 53 1.57 7.69 15.59
N GLY A 54 1.53 8.64 16.53
CA GLY A 54 0.73 8.53 17.76
C GLY A 54 -0.75 8.32 17.45
N MET A 55 -1.32 9.14 16.56
CA MET A 55 -2.71 9.00 16.12
C MET A 55 -2.95 7.65 15.43
N GLY A 56 -2.06 7.24 14.52
CA GLY A 56 -2.15 5.96 13.83
C GLY A 56 -2.06 4.76 14.77
N CYS A 57 -1.22 4.82 15.81
CA CYS A 57 -1.13 3.79 16.86
C CYS A 57 -2.45 3.68 17.65
N VAL A 58 -3.05 4.82 18.02
CA VAL A 58 -4.37 4.82 18.69
C VAL A 58 -5.43 4.17 17.79
N VAL A 59 -5.48 4.55 16.51
CA VAL A 59 -6.42 3.96 15.54
C VAL A 59 -6.16 2.46 15.36
N CYS A 60 -4.89 2.03 15.26
CA CYS A 60 -4.49 0.64 15.16
C CYS A 60 -5.02 -0.21 16.34
N LEU A 61 -4.89 0.32 17.58
CA LEU A 61 -5.42 -0.34 18.77
C LEU A 61 -6.94 -0.44 18.75
N ILE A 62 -7.64 0.62 18.32
CA ILE A 62 -9.10 0.60 18.16
C ILE A 62 -9.53 -0.48 17.15
N VAL A 63 -8.87 -0.53 15.99
CA VAL A 63 -9.18 -1.50 14.92
C VAL A 63 -8.93 -2.94 15.38
N THR A 64 -7.93 -3.17 16.22
CA THR A 64 -7.60 -4.51 16.79
C THR A 64 -8.77 -5.13 17.58
N ILE A 65 -9.64 -4.28 18.14
CA ILE A 65 -10.79 -4.72 18.94
C ILE A 65 -11.96 -5.17 18.05
N PHE A 66 -12.01 -4.75 16.79
CA PHE A 66 -13.13 -5.04 15.91
C PHE A 66 -13.23 -6.51 15.54
N SER A 67 -14.43 -7.09 15.67
CA SER A 67 -14.69 -8.48 15.33
C SER A 67 -14.87 -8.71 13.83
N THR A 68 -14.61 -9.93 13.37
CA THR A 68 -14.86 -10.35 11.97
C THR A 68 -16.28 -10.03 11.53
N LYS A 69 -17.27 -10.29 12.41
CA LYS A 69 -18.69 -10.07 12.13
C LYS A 69 -18.99 -8.58 11.96
N PHE A 70 -18.40 -7.75 12.81
CA PHE A 70 -18.52 -6.30 12.71
C PHE A 70 -17.88 -5.78 11.42
N LEU A 71 -16.63 -6.15 11.15
CA LEU A 71 -15.91 -5.80 9.92
C LEU A 71 -16.71 -6.19 8.68
N TRP A 72 -17.23 -7.42 8.64
CA TRP A 72 -18.08 -7.89 7.56
C TRP A 72 -19.29 -6.98 7.36
N LYS A 73 -20.04 -6.65 8.41
CA LYS A 73 -21.26 -5.83 8.31
C LYS A 73 -20.95 -4.38 7.89
N ILE A 74 -19.91 -3.77 8.45
CA ILE A 74 -19.56 -2.36 8.22
C ILE A 74 -18.88 -2.11 6.86
N THR A 75 -18.29 -3.15 6.24
CA THR A 75 -17.52 -3.04 4.97
C THR A 75 -18.19 -2.17 3.89
N PRO A 76 -19.48 -2.33 3.53
CA PRO A 76 -20.09 -1.56 2.43
C PRO A 76 -20.23 -0.08 2.79
N PHE A 77 -20.46 0.22 4.07
CA PHE A 77 -20.52 1.59 4.58
C PHE A 77 -19.14 2.24 4.52
N LEU A 78 -18.08 1.52 4.91
CA LEU A 78 -16.71 2.00 4.78
C LEU A 78 -16.32 2.23 3.32
N TYR A 79 -16.72 1.34 2.42
CA TYR A 79 -16.46 1.46 0.98
C TYR A 79 -17.17 2.68 0.38
N LEU A 80 -18.46 2.86 0.69
CA LEU A 80 -19.22 4.04 0.25
C LEU A 80 -18.64 5.34 0.82
N LEU A 81 -18.28 5.34 2.10
CA LEU A 81 -17.61 6.47 2.74
C LEU A 81 -16.30 6.80 2.02
N GLY A 82 -15.49 5.79 1.71
CA GLY A 82 -14.24 5.98 0.97
C GLY A 82 -14.45 6.56 -0.44
N LEU A 83 -15.49 6.12 -1.16
CA LEU A 83 -15.87 6.73 -2.44
C LEU A 83 -16.28 8.19 -2.30
N ILE A 84 -17.03 8.53 -1.25
CA ILE A 84 -17.42 9.93 -0.97
C ILE A 84 -16.17 10.77 -0.69
N LEU A 85 -15.25 10.26 0.14
CA LEU A 85 -13.99 10.95 0.43
C LEU A 85 -13.13 11.15 -0.84
N MET A 86 -13.15 10.18 -1.76
CA MET A 86 -12.47 10.27 -3.06
C MET A 86 -13.04 11.34 -4.00
N VAL A 87 -14.27 11.83 -3.77
CA VAL A 87 -14.83 12.96 -4.55
C VAL A 87 -14.30 14.29 -4.03
N LEU A 88 -13.96 14.40 -2.75
CA LEU A 88 -13.50 15.66 -2.15
C LEU A 88 -12.33 16.35 -2.87
N PRO A 89 -11.24 15.67 -3.28
CA PRO A 89 -10.10 16.35 -3.90
C PRO A 89 -10.41 16.81 -5.34
N LEU A 90 -11.52 16.38 -5.94
CA LEU A 90 -12.00 16.94 -7.21
C LEU A 90 -12.60 18.35 -7.04
N ILE A 91 -13.08 18.66 -5.83
CA ILE A 91 -13.78 19.91 -5.49
C ILE A 91 -12.86 20.83 -4.67
N PHE A 92 -12.21 20.27 -3.65
CA PHE A 92 -11.36 20.97 -2.68
C PHE A 92 -9.89 20.62 -2.94
N TYR A 93 -9.30 21.26 -3.95
CA TYR A 93 -7.88 21.12 -4.29
C TYR A 93 -7.16 22.46 -4.24
N ASN A 94 -5.84 22.40 -4.02
CA ASN A 94 -4.96 23.56 -4.11
C ASN A 94 -4.46 23.72 -5.56
N PRO A 95 -4.80 24.80 -6.29
CA PRO A 95 -4.35 25.00 -7.67
C PRO A 95 -2.84 24.98 -7.85
N ASN A 96 -2.08 25.48 -6.86
CA ASN A 96 -0.62 25.52 -6.92
C ASN A 96 -0.02 24.11 -6.83
N LEU A 97 -0.60 23.25 -5.98
CA LEU A 97 -0.19 21.85 -5.86
C LEU A 97 -0.50 21.06 -7.13
N VAL A 98 -1.65 21.33 -7.76
CA VAL A 98 -2.02 20.69 -9.03
C VAL A 98 -1.10 21.17 -10.16
N ALA A 99 -0.67 22.43 -10.15
CA ALA A 99 0.29 22.94 -11.12
C ALA A 99 1.67 22.29 -11.00
N SER A 100 2.11 21.95 -9.78
CA SER A 100 3.41 21.30 -9.55
C SER A 100 3.39 19.79 -9.74
N THR A 101 2.34 19.10 -9.25
CA THR A 101 2.25 17.62 -9.28
C THR A 101 1.49 17.08 -10.49
N GLY A 102 0.63 17.89 -11.11
CA GLY A 102 -0.24 17.46 -12.20
C GLY A 102 -1.43 16.60 -11.77
N ALA A 103 -1.65 16.38 -10.47
CA ALA A 103 -2.71 15.51 -9.96
C ALA A 103 -3.59 16.20 -8.90
N LYS A 104 -4.89 15.90 -8.92
CA LYS A 104 -5.89 16.34 -7.94
C LYS A 104 -6.14 15.25 -6.89
N ASN A 105 -5.12 14.90 -6.13
CA ASN A 105 -5.15 13.77 -5.19
C ASN A 105 -5.21 14.17 -3.71
N TRP A 106 -4.82 15.40 -3.36
CA TRP A 106 -4.87 15.92 -2.00
C TRP A 106 -6.10 16.80 -1.76
N VAL A 107 -6.77 16.58 -0.63
CA VAL A 107 -7.78 17.52 -0.14
C VAL A 107 -7.07 18.69 0.51
N ALA A 108 -7.36 19.89 0.05
CA ALA A 108 -6.77 21.12 0.57
C ALA A 108 -7.84 22.16 0.88
N TYR A 109 -7.60 22.95 1.92
CA TYR A 109 -8.38 24.13 2.25
C TYR A 109 -7.49 25.37 2.18
N GLY A 110 -7.71 26.21 1.17
CA GLY A 110 -6.78 27.29 0.82
C GLY A 110 -5.41 26.72 0.43
N ASN A 111 -4.35 27.20 1.08
CA ASN A 111 -2.98 26.73 0.83
C ASN A 111 -2.57 25.52 1.69
N ILE A 112 -3.42 25.04 2.61
CA ILE A 112 -3.08 23.95 3.53
C ILE A 112 -3.59 22.63 2.97
N THR A 113 -2.69 21.67 2.75
CA THR A 113 -3.02 20.28 2.42
C THR A 113 -3.40 19.53 3.70
N LEU A 114 -4.55 18.84 3.67
CA LEU A 114 -5.11 18.19 4.85
C LEU A 114 -4.79 16.70 4.86
N PHE A 115 -5.33 15.96 3.88
CA PHE A 115 -5.15 14.51 3.79
C PHE A 115 -5.36 14.01 2.36
N GLN A 116 -4.88 12.81 2.09
CA GLN A 116 -5.04 12.12 0.81
C GLN A 116 -6.11 11.02 0.96
N PRO A 117 -7.31 11.19 0.37
CA PRO A 117 -8.40 10.22 0.51
C PRO A 117 -8.09 8.84 -0.05
N SER A 118 -7.28 8.77 -1.10
CA SER A 118 -6.92 7.51 -1.75
C SER A 118 -6.16 6.58 -0.82
N GLU A 119 -5.34 7.12 0.09
CA GLU A 119 -4.66 6.34 1.13
C GLU A 119 -5.66 5.59 2.01
N PHE A 120 -6.72 6.27 2.44
CA PHE A 120 -7.76 5.67 3.27
C PHE A 120 -8.68 4.72 2.49
N MET A 121 -8.94 5.01 1.20
CA MET A 121 -9.82 4.17 0.36
C MET A 121 -9.27 2.76 0.10
N LYS A 122 -7.95 2.57 0.14
CA LYS A 122 -7.32 1.24 -0.04
C LYS A 122 -7.83 0.21 0.97
N ILE A 123 -8.01 0.60 2.23
CA ILE A 123 -8.47 -0.32 3.28
C ILE A 123 -9.93 -0.79 3.05
N PRO A 124 -10.95 0.09 2.90
CA PRO A 124 -12.30 -0.32 2.54
C PRO A 124 -12.38 -1.08 1.20
N PHE A 125 -11.53 -0.74 0.23
CA PHE A 125 -11.45 -1.47 -1.03
C PHE A 125 -11.02 -2.92 -0.83
N ILE A 126 -9.93 -3.16 -0.07
CA ILE A 126 -9.49 -4.50 0.32
C ILE A 126 -10.61 -5.26 1.04
N LEU A 127 -11.26 -4.62 2.02
CA LEU A 127 -12.38 -5.23 2.75
C LEU A 127 -13.54 -5.61 1.82
N MET A 128 -13.92 -4.72 0.90
CA MET A 128 -15.06 -4.92 -0.01
C MET A 128 -14.80 -6.04 -1.00
N LEU A 129 -13.63 -6.06 -1.65
CA LEU A 129 -13.25 -7.15 -2.54
C LEU A 129 -13.16 -8.47 -1.79
N SER A 130 -12.52 -8.50 -0.61
CA SER A 130 -12.45 -9.69 0.25
C SER A 130 -13.84 -10.22 0.61
N ARG A 131 -14.77 -9.32 0.96
CA ARG A 131 -16.16 -9.68 1.28
C ARG A 131 -16.88 -10.21 0.04
N SER A 132 -16.66 -9.62 -1.12
CA SER A 132 -17.25 -10.04 -2.39
C SER A 132 -16.79 -11.44 -2.78
N ILE A 133 -15.48 -11.71 -2.72
CA ILE A 133 -14.91 -13.04 -2.99
C ILE A 133 -15.54 -14.09 -2.09
N VAL A 134 -15.56 -13.86 -0.77
CA VAL A 134 -16.13 -14.84 0.17
C VAL A 134 -17.61 -15.07 -0.09
N ARG A 135 -18.41 -14.03 -0.36
CA ARG A 135 -19.83 -14.20 -0.71
C ARG A 135 -20.02 -15.00 -2.00
N PHE A 136 -19.23 -14.73 -3.02
CA PHE A 136 -19.29 -15.44 -4.29
C PHE A 136 -18.95 -16.93 -4.10
N LEU A 137 -17.88 -17.22 -3.35
CA LEU A 137 -17.47 -18.58 -3.03
C LEU A 137 -18.51 -19.34 -2.21
N GLN A 138 -19.17 -18.66 -1.25
CA GLN A 138 -20.25 -19.26 -0.46
C GLN A 138 -21.49 -19.56 -1.30
N ARG A 139 -21.91 -18.65 -2.19
CA ARG A 139 -23.07 -18.83 -3.08
C ARG A 139 -22.88 -19.96 -4.09
N ASN A 140 -21.65 -20.20 -4.53
CA ASN A 140 -21.31 -21.23 -5.50
C ASN A 140 -20.69 -22.48 -4.87
N LYS A 141 -20.81 -22.65 -3.55
CA LYS A 141 -20.29 -23.83 -2.84
C LYS A 141 -20.98 -25.10 -3.37
N GLY A 142 -20.17 -26.09 -3.79
CA GLY A 142 -20.67 -27.37 -4.32
C GLY A 142 -21.01 -27.36 -5.82
N ARG A 143 -20.81 -26.24 -6.53
CA ARG A 143 -20.82 -26.22 -7.99
C ARG A 143 -19.41 -26.52 -8.50
N GLU A 144 -19.30 -27.26 -9.60
CA GLU A 144 -18.02 -27.41 -10.29
C GLU A 144 -17.52 -26.04 -10.74
N ARG A 145 -16.25 -25.73 -10.45
CA ARG A 145 -15.61 -24.50 -10.91
C ARG A 145 -15.24 -24.64 -12.39
N TRP A 146 -16.10 -24.12 -13.25
CA TRP A 146 -15.84 -23.96 -14.67
C TRP A 146 -15.30 -22.55 -14.96
N LEU A 147 -14.61 -22.35 -16.09
CA LEU A 147 -14.08 -21.05 -16.53
C LEU A 147 -15.12 -19.92 -16.51
N ARG A 148 -16.40 -20.24 -16.73
CA ARG A 148 -17.50 -19.26 -16.66
C ARG A 148 -17.66 -18.66 -15.26
N GLN A 149 -17.50 -19.44 -14.20
CA GLN A 149 -17.62 -18.95 -12.82
C GLN A 149 -16.45 -18.03 -12.45
N ASP A 150 -15.25 -18.34 -12.94
CA ASP A 150 -14.07 -17.50 -12.74
C ASP A 150 -14.25 -16.13 -13.43
N TRP A 151 -14.79 -16.10 -14.65
CA TRP A 151 -15.15 -14.84 -15.31
C TRP A 151 -16.23 -14.06 -14.56
N LEU A 152 -17.25 -14.72 -14.02
CA LEU A 152 -18.28 -14.07 -13.20
C LEU A 152 -17.69 -13.48 -11.91
N LEU A 153 -16.74 -14.16 -11.27
CA LEU A 153 -16.03 -13.63 -10.12
C LEU A 153 -15.24 -12.38 -10.50
N ILE A 154 -14.45 -12.43 -11.58
CA ILE A 154 -13.68 -11.26 -12.06
C ILE A 154 -14.63 -10.10 -12.36
N LEU A 155 -15.77 -10.36 -13.02
CA LEU A 155 -16.77 -9.35 -13.32
C LEU A 155 -17.34 -8.71 -12.03
N GLU A 156 -17.71 -9.52 -11.04
CA GLU A 156 -18.23 -9.01 -9.75
C GLU A 156 -17.20 -8.15 -9.03
N LEU A 157 -15.92 -8.55 -9.03
CA LEU A 157 -14.86 -7.72 -8.45
C LEU A 157 -14.65 -6.43 -9.25
N THR A 158 -14.72 -6.51 -10.58
CA THR A 158 -14.54 -5.37 -11.48
C THR A 158 -15.61 -4.31 -11.25
N ILE A 159 -16.85 -4.70 -10.96
CA ILE A 159 -17.94 -3.76 -10.64
C ILE A 159 -17.59 -2.86 -9.44
N TYR A 160 -16.95 -3.40 -8.39
CA TYR A 160 -16.50 -2.60 -7.25
C TYR A 160 -15.19 -1.84 -7.51
N THR A 161 -14.44 -2.22 -8.54
CA THR A 161 -13.19 -1.55 -8.92
C THR A 161 -13.45 -0.35 -9.82
N ILE A 162 -14.43 -0.42 -10.73
CA ILE A 162 -14.74 0.64 -11.71
C ILE A 162 -14.93 2.03 -11.06
N PRO A 163 -15.75 2.22 -10.02
CA PRO A 163 -15.95 3.54 -9.42
C PRO A 163 -14.65 4.14 -8.88
N VAL A 164 -13.79 3.30 -8.30
CA VAL A 164 -12.50 3.73 -7.75
C VAL A 164 -11.57 4.19 -8.87
N PHE A 165 -11.43 3.39 -9.93
CA PHE A 165 -10.59 3.73 -11.08
C PHE A 165 -11.12 4.95 -11.84
N ALA A 166 -12.43 5.10 -11.97
CA ALA A 166 -13.03 6.28 -12.58
C ALA A 166 -12.68 7.55 -11.80
N LEU A 167 -12.78 7.52 -10.45
CA LEU A 167 -12.38 8.65 -9.61
C LEU A 167 -10.88 8.93 -9.70
N LEU A 168 -10.03 7.91 -9.66
CA LEU A 168 -8.57 8.09 -9.80
C LEU A 168 -8.17 8.66 -11.17
N ALA A 169 -8.85 8.25 -12.25
CA ALA A 169 -8.64 8.83 -13.57
C ALA A 169 -9.04 10.31 -13.62
N LEU A 170 -10.14 10.70 -12.96
CA LEU A 170 -10.54 12.10 -12.81
C LEU A 170 -9.55 12.91 -11.97
N GLN A 171 -8.91 12.27 -10.99
CA GLN A 171 -7.84 12.86 -10.17
C GLN A 171 -6.49 12.92 -10.89
N GLN A 172 -6.34 12.22 -12.02
CA GLN A 172 -5.07 12.05 -12.75
C GLN A 172 -3.96 11.38 -11.89
N ASP A 173 -4.33 10.53 -10.93
CA ASP A 173 -3.40 9.84 -10.03
C ASP A 173 -3.13 8.40 -10.50
N LEU A 174 -2.19 8.27 -11.43
CA LEU A 174 -1.82 6.98 -12.02
C LEU A 174 -1.05 6.09 -11.04
N GLY A 175 -0.15 6.67 -10.22
CA GLY A 175 0.63 5.92 -9.24
C GLY A 175 -0.28 5.17 -8.27
N THR A 176 -1.25 5.88 -7.69
CA THR A 176 -2.21 5.25 -6.79
C THR A 176 -3.11 4.24 -7.51
N ALA A 177 -3.52 4.49 -8.75
CA ALA A 177 -4.27 3.52 -9.54
C ALA A 177 -3.55 2.19 -9.73
N LEU A 178 -2.22 2.21 -9.89
CA LEU A 178 -1.42 0.99 -9.94
C LEU A 178 -1.41 0.22 -8.62
N VAL A 179 -1.45 0.92 -7.47
CA VAL A 179 -1.61 0.27 -6.15
C VAL A 179 -2.95 -0.47 -6.07
N PHE A 180 -4.05 0.19 -6.47
CA PHE A 180 -5.38 -0.44 -6.50
C PHE A 180 -5.41 -1.63 -7.47
N LEU A 181 -4.71 -1.53 -8.60
CA LEU A 181 -4.57 -2.63 -9.55
C LEU A 181 -3.80 -3.81 -8.93
N ALA A 182 -2.72 -3.56 -8.21
CA ALA A 182 -1.93 -4.60 -7.54
C ALA A 182 -2.76 -5.33 -6.46
N ILE A 183 -3.54 -4.58 -5.68
CA ILE A 183 -4.49 -5.16 -4.71
C ILE A 183 -5.50 -6.05 -5.43
N PHE A 184 -6.13 -5.55 -6.49
CA PHE A 184 -7.10 -6.30 -7.28
C PHE A 184 -6.50 -7.57 -7.88
N ALA A 185 -5.35 -7.46 -8.54
CA ALA A 185 -4.67 -8.56 -9.19
C ALA A 185 -4.27 -9.66 -8.20
N GLY A 186 -3.70 -9.30 -7.05
CA GLY A 186 -3.32 -10.29 -6.05
C GLY A 186 -4.51 -10.97 -5.37
N LEU A 187 -5.62 -10.26 -5.18
CA LEU A 187 -6.87 -10.86 -4.71
C LEU A 187 -7.48 -11.83 -5.73
N VAL A 188 -7.47 -11.46 -7.02
CA VAL A 188 -7.91 -12.35 -8.12
C VAL A 188 -7.05 -13.62 -8.14
N LEU A 189 -5.72 -13.47 -8.05
CA LEU A 189 -4.78 -14.59 -8.04
C LEU A 189 -5.07 -15.58 -6.90
N ILE A 190 -5.27 -15.08 -5.68
CA ILE A 190 -5.52 -15.92 -4.50
C ILE A 190 -6.97 -16.42 -4.41
N SER A 191 -7.92 -15.82 -5.13
CA SER A 191 -9.31 -16.28 -5.16
C SER A 191 -9.49 -17.66 -5.83
N GLY A 192 -8.45 -18.16 -6.51
CA GLY A 192 -8.43 -19.46 -7.16
C GLY A 192 -9.07 -19.43 -8.54
N VAL A 193 -8.98 -18.30 -9.23
CA VAL A 193 -9.28 -18.18 -10.67
C VAL A 193 -8.30 -19.03 -11.45
N SER A 194 -8.78 -19.72 -12.49
CA SER A 194 -7.96 -20.59 -13.32
C SER A 194 -6.79 -19.85 -13.97
N TRP A 195 -5.60 -20.47 -13.93
CA TRP A 195 -4.42 -20.02 -14.67
C TRP A 195 -4.66 -19.94 -16.19
N LYS A 196 -5.67 -20.65 -16.72
CA LYS A 196 -6.08 -20.54 -18.13
C LYS A 196 -6.64 -19.16 -18.48
N ILE A 197 -7.11 -18.38 -17.51
CA ILE A 197 -7.56 -16.99 -17.70
C ILE A 197 -6.43 -16.03 -17.35
N ILE A 198 -5.74 -16.27 -16.23
CA ILE A 198 -4.69 -15.36 -15.73
C ILE A 198 -3.50 -15.32 -16.70
N LEU A 199 -3.01 -16.47 -17.16
CA LEU A 199 -1.79 -16.53 -17.96
C LEU A 199 -1.93 -15.80 -19.31
N PRO A 200 -3.00 -15.98 -20.11
CA PRO A 200 -3.18 -15.20 -21.35
C PRO A 200 -3.27 -13.69 -21.10
N VAL A 201 -3.95 -13.26 -20.02
CA VAL A 201 -4.08 -11.83 -19.69
C VAL A 201 -2.71 -11.24 -19.32
N VAL A 202 -1.94 -11.94 -18.49
CA VAL A 202 -0.58 -11.52 -18.11
C VAL A 202 0.34 -11.48 -19.34
N LEU A 203 0.32 -12.52 -20.17
CA LEU A 203 1.11 -12.57 -21.41
C LEU A 203 0.72 -11.47 -22.39
N PHE A 204 -0.57 -11.13 -22.50
CA PHE A 204 -1.03 -10.04 -23.33
C PHE A 204 -0.53 -8.69 -22.82
N ILE A 205 -0.60 -8.43 -21.51
CA ILE A 205 -0.10 -7.18 -20.91
C ILE A 205 1.42 -7.07 -21.06
N VAL A 206 2.17 -8.12 -20.69
CA VAL A 206 3.63 -8.15 -20.77
C VAL A 206 4.10 -8.07 -22.23
N GLY A 207 3.47 -8.84 -23.12
CA GLY A 207 3.75 -8.80 -24.55
C GLY A 207 3.42 -7.43 -25.18
N GLY A 208 2.33 -6.80 -24.75
CA GLY A 208 1.97 -5.44 -25.15
C GLY A 208 2.99 -4.39 -24.69
N LEU A 209 3.42 -4.46 -23.42
CA LEU A 209 4.46 -3.57 -22.89
C LEU A 209 5.80 -3.80 -23.58
N ALA A 210 6.22 -5.05 -23.78
CA ALA A 210 7.46 -5.39 -24.47
C ALA A 210 7.41 -4.95 -25.94
N GLY A 211 6.29 -5.18 -26.63
CA GLY A 211 6.07 -4.72 -28.00
C GLY A 211 6.07 -3.20 -28.10
N PHE A 212 5.43 -2.49 -27.16
CA PHE A 212 5.48 -1.04 -27.07
C PHE A 212 6.91 -0.53 -26.86
N LEU A 213 7.66 -1.10 -25.91
CA LEU A 213 9.05 -0.72 -25.65
C LEU A 213 9.96 -1.01 -26.84
N PHE A 214 9.79 -2.15 -27.51
CA PHE A 214 10.51 -2.49 -28.72
C PHE A 214 10.25 -1.46 -29.83
N LEU A 215 8.97 -1.11 -30.06
CA LEU A 215 8.61 -0.05 -31.00
C LEU A 215 9.08 1.33 -30.55
N PHE A 216 9.16 1.62 -29.25
CA PHE A 216 9.62 2.91 -28.75
C PHE A 216 11.13 3.10 -28.90
N LEU A 217 11.88 2.00 -28.77
CA LEU A 217 13.34 1.99 -28.85
C LEU A 217 13.87 1.77 -30.29
N SER A 218 13.06 1.26 -31.21
CA SER A 218 13.47 1.02 -32.60
C SER A 218 13.70 2.31 -33.38
N GLU A 219 14.55 2.22 -34.40
CA GLU A 219 14.78 3.32 -35.35
C GLU A 219 13.48 3.67 -36.09
N GLY A 220 13.07 4.95 -36.04
CA GLY A 220 11.82 5.42 -36.63
C GLY A 220 10.54 5.08 -35.85
N GLY A 221 10.62 4.22 -34.82
CA GLY A 221 9.46 3.80 -34.05
C GLY A 221 8.81 4.93 -33.24
N ARG A 222 9.60 5.87 -32.70
CA ARG A 222 9.07 7.09 -32.06
C ARG A 222 8.30 7.99 -33.04
N ALA A 223 8.81 8.11 -34.28
CA ALA A 223 8.13 8.85 -35.34
C ALA A 223 6.82 8.16 -35.74
N PHE A 224 6.80 6.82 -35.78
CA PHE A 224 5.57 6.05 -35.98
C PHE A 224 4.55 6.28 -34.85
N LEU A 225 4.97 6.22 -33.58
CA LEU A 225 4.09 6.49 -32.43
C LEU A 225 3.50 7.91 -32.50
N HIS A 226 4.32 8.91 -32.87
CA HIS A 226 3.88 10.29 -32.98
C HIS A 226 2.95 10.53 -34.19
N GLN A 227 3.32 10.06 -35.37
CA GLN A 227 2.62 10.36 -36.63
C GLN A 227 1.39 9.48 -36.84
N GLN A 228 1.48 8.18 -36.54
CA GLN A 228 0.42 7.22 -36.82
C GLN A 228 -0.50 6.99 -35.63
N LEU A 229 0.07 6.86 -34.43
CA LEU A 229 -0.71 6.67 -33.19
C LEU A 229 -1.06 7.99 -32.48
N ARG A 230 -0.66 9.14 -33.06
CA ARG A 230 -0.94 10.49 -32.55
C ARG A 230 -0.51 10.69 -31.10
N MET A 231 0.55 10.01 -30.68
CA MET A 231 1.11 10.15 -29.34
C MET A 231 1.69 11.56 -29.17
N PRO A 232 1.23 12.36 -28.19
CA PRO A 232 1.75 13.70 -27.98
C PRO A 232 3.25 13.70 -27.67
N THR A 233 3.98 14.68 -28.21
CA THR A 233 5.43 14.81 -28.00
C THR A 233 5.82 14.86 -26.53
N TYR A 234 4.99 15.46 -25.67
CA TYR A 234 5.25 15.52 -24.23
C TYR A 234 5.31 14.13 -23.57
N GLN A 235 4.49 13.17 -24.03
CA GLN A 235 4.48 11.81 -23.48
C GLN A 235 5.74 11.05 -23.91
N ILE A 236 6.15 11.23 -25.17
CA ILE A 236 7.40 10.67 -25.69
C ILE A 236 8.59 11.22 -24.89
N ASN A 237 8.63 12.54 -24.67
CA ASN A 237 9.70 13.18 -23.91
C ASN A 237 9.74 12.71 -22.45
N ARG A 238 8.59 12.46 -21.80
CA ARG A 238 8.56 11.88 -20.45
C ARG A 238 9.16 10.47 -20.40
N ILE A 239 8.85 9.63 -21.38
CA ILE A 239 9.43 8.27 -21.45
C ILE A 239 10.94 8.35 -21.75
N LEU A 240 11.38 9.25 -22.63
CA LEU A 240 12.80 9.45 -22.91
C LEU A 240 13.56 9.95 -21.69
N ALA A 241 12.98 10.90 -20.95
CA ALA A 241 13.57 11.43 -19.74
C ALA A 241 13.67 10.35 -18.66
N TRP A 242 12.65 9.51 -18.50
CA TRP A 242 12.73 8.35 -17.60
C TRP A 242 13.82 7.35 -17.99
N LEU A 243 13.96 7.04 -19.28
CA LEU A 243 14.99 6.10 -19.77
C LEU A 243 16.41 6.65 -19.67
N ASN A 244 16.58 7.97 -19.83
CA ASN A 244 17.87 8.65 -19.78
C ASN A 244 17.83 9.82 -18.78
N PRO A 245 17.72 9.55 -17.46
CA PRO A 245 17.47 10.59 -16.46
C PRO A 245 18.61 11.62 -16.37
N PHE A 246 19.84 11.23 -16.70
CA PHE A 246 21.01 12.11 -16.66
C PHE A 246 21.05 13.14 -17.79
N ASP A 247 20.52 12.81 -18.98
CA ASP A 247 20.44 13.75 -20.11
C ASP A 247 19.49 14.92 -19.82
N TYR A 248 18.46 14.65 -19.02
CA TYR A 248 17.43 15.62 -18.64
C TYR A 248 17.58 16.11 -17.19
N ALA A 249 18.71 15.84 -16.55
CA ALA A 249 18.94 16.12 -15.13
C ALA A 249 18.79 17.60 -14.76
N GLN A 250 18.96 18.53 -15.70
CA GLN A 250 18.75 19.97 -15.45
C GLN A 250 17.29 20.42 -15.59
N THR A 251 16.39 19.52 -15.98
CA THR A 251 14.99 19.85 -16.30
C THR A 251 14.03 18.88 -15.59
N THR A 252 13.39 17.97 -16.32
CA THR A 252 12.26 17.16 -15.86
C THR A 252 12.65 16.01 -14.95
N THR A 253 13.91 15.58 -14.94
CA THR A 253 14.39 14.42 -14.15
C THR A 253 15.39 14.81 -13.07
N TYR A 254 15.50 16.10 -12.73
CA TYR A 254 16.41 16.56 -11.68
C TYR A 254 16.25 15.77 -10.38
N GLN A 255 15.01 15.57 -9.91
CA GLN A 255 14.71 14.82 -8.69
C GLN A 255 15.21 13.36 -8.77
N GLN A 256 14.94 12.68 -9.89
CA GLN A 256 15.33 11.29 -10.10
C GLN A 256 16.86 11.14 -10.22
N ALA A 257 17.51 12.01 -11.00
CA ALA A 257 18.96 11.98 -11.20
C ALA A 257 19.72 12.28 -9.89
N GLN A 258 19.28 13.28 -9.10
CA GLN A 258 19.87 13.56 -7.80
C GLN A 258 19.69 12.40 -6.82
N GLY A 259 18.51 11.76 -6.82
CA GLY A 259 18.27 10.57 -6.01
C GLY A 259 19.22 9.41 -6.36
N GLN A 260 19.45 9.15 -7.65
CA GLN A 260 20.40 8.13 -8.10
C GLN A 260 21.85 8.47 -7.72
N LEU A 261 22.26 9.75 -7.81
CA LEU A 261 23.57 10.19 -7.35
C LEU A 261 23.75 10.04 -5.84
N ALA A 262 22.71 10.32 -5.05
CA ALA A 262 22.73 10.10 -3.60
C ALA A 262 22.92 8.62 -3.26
N ILE A 263 22.17 7.72 -3.89
CA ILE A 263 22.37 6.27 -3.75
C ILE A 263 23.80 5.86 -4.13
N ALA A 264 24.30 6.39 -5.25
CA ALA A 264 25.65 6.07 -5.72
C ALA A 264 26.72 6.53 -4.72
N SER A 265 26.56 7.69 -4.09
CA SER A 265 27.48 8.17 -3.06
C SER A 265 27.51 7.27 -1.83
N GLY A 266 26.39 6.64 -1.45
CA GLY A 266 26.34 5.72 -0.30
C GLY A 266 27.21 4.48 -0.45
N GLY A 267 27.48 4.01 -1.67
CA GLY A 267 28.30 2.81 -1.91
C GLY A 267 27.80 1.58 -1.14
N VAL A 268 28.72 0.75 -0.65
CA VAL A 268 28.34 -0.48 0.08
C VAL A 268 27.98 -0.19 1.55
N SER A 269 28.76 0.68 2.21
CA SER A 269 28.72 0.87 3.67
C SER A 269 28.05 2.17 4.13
N GLY A 270 27.70 3.06 3.22
CA GLY A 270 27.16 4.39 3.52
C GLY A 270 28.23 5.45 3.74
N GLN A 271 27.81 6.70 3.74
CA GLN A 271 28.64 7.88 4.06
C GLN A 271 28.69 8.16 5.57
N GLY A 272 27.84 7.51 6.37
CA GLY A 272 27.69 7.76 7.79
C GLY A 272 26.39 8.48 8.12
N PHE A 273 25.93 8.35 9.37
CA PHE A 273 24.66 8.93 9.81
C PHE A 273 24.65 10.45 9.72
N ASN A 274 23.60 11.00 9.10
CA ASN A 274 23.39 12.44 8.96
C ASN A 274 24.52 13.12 8.18
N VAL A 275 25.02 12.46 7.14
CA VAL A 275 25.99 13.00 6.18
C VAL A 275 25.31 13.10 4.82
N SER A 276 24.62 14.22 4.56
CA SER A 276 24.03 14.45 3.25
C SER A 276 24.76 15.54 2.48
N ASN A 277 25.32 15.15 1.34
CA ASN A 277 26.13 16.04 0.49
C ASN A 277 25.37 16.53 -0.75
N LEU A 278 24.21 15.94 -1.03
CA LEU A 278 23.41 16.22 -2.22
C LEU A 278 21.99 16.59 -1.81
N LEU A 279 21.47 17.68 -2.39
CA LEU A 279 20.10 18.11 -2.20
C LEU A 279 19.19 17.32 -3.15
N VAL A 280 18.27 16.55 -2.57
CA VAL A 280 17.28 15.75 -3.32
C VAL A 280 15.90 16.31 -3.03
N PRO A 281 15.15 16.80 -4.04
CA PRO A 281 13.79 17.31 -3.82
C PRO A 281 12.84 16.25 -3.25
N VAL A 282 12.00 16.66 -2.30
CA VAL A 282 10.94 15.84 -1.68
C VAL A 282 11.50 14.53 -1.11
N ARG A 283 12.69 14.61 -0.51
CA ARG A 283 13.41 13.49 0.10
C ARG A 283 12.76 12.99 1.36
N GLU A 284 12.11 13.85 2.12
CA GLU A 284 11.40 13.50 3.33
C GLU A 284 10.18 12.57 3.08
N SER A 285 9.59 12.63 1.88
CA SER A 285 8.45 11.80 1.47
C SER A 285 8.88 10.78 0.39
N ASP A 286 8.89 11.20 -0.87
CA ASP A 286 8.88 10.30 -2.01
C ASP A 286 10.25 9.65 -2.23
N MET A 287 11.32 10.39 -1.96
CA MET A 287 12.70 9.93 -2.14
C MET A 287 13.37 9.49 -0.83
N ILE A 288 12.61 9.14 0.22
CA ILE A 288 13.18 8.82 1.55
C ILE A 288 14.15 7.65 1.53
N PHE A 289 13.97 6.71 0.59
CA PHE A 289 14.88 5.59 0.41
C PHE A 289 16.30 6.05 0.05
N THR A 290 16.45 7.20 -0.65
CA THR A 290 17.76 7.78 -0.97
C THR A 290 18.55 8.15 0.28
N VAL A 291 17.88 8.59 1.35
CA VAL A 291 18.54 8.92 2.63
C VAL A 291 19.14 7.68 3.26
N ILE A 292 18.37 6.59 3.28
CA ILE A 292 18.81 5.32 3.86
C ILE A 292 19.98 4.76 3.04
N ALA A 293 19.90 4.88 1.71
CA ALA A 293 20.96 4.45 0.82
C ALA A 293 22.23 5.31 0.92
N GLU A 294 22.11 6.62 1.09
CA GLU A 294 23.25 7.54 1.25
C GLU A 294 23.95 7.32 2.61
N ASP A 295 23.20 7.32 3.71
CA ASP A 295 23.74 7.22 5.07
C ASP A 295 24.31 5.83 5.38
N PHE A 296 23.61 4.76 4.96
CA PHE A 296 23.91 3.38 5.36
C PHE A 296 24.26 2.45 4.18
N GLY A 297 24.30 2.97 2.95
CA GLY A 297 24.72 2.24 1.77
C GLY A 297 23.79 1.09 1.37
N PHE A 298 24.35 0.19 0.56
CA PHE A 298 23.71 -1.06 0.18
C PHE A 298 23.33 -1.93 1.39
N VAL A 299 24.17 -1.98 2.43
CA VAL A 299 23.90 -2.80 3.63
C VAL A 299 22.65 -2.32 4.37
N GLY A 300 22.53 -1.01 4.63
CA GLY A 300 21.33 -0.47 5.28
C GLY A 300 20.07 -0.66 4.45
N SER A 301 20.17 -0.45 3.14
CA SER A 301 19.09 -0.70 2.18
C SER A 301 18.63 -2.17 2.21
N LEU A 302 19.56 -3.12 2.27
CA LEU A 302 19.26 -4.55 2.34
C LEU A 302 18.59 -4.92 3.67
N VAL A 303 19.10 -4.41 4.79
CA VAL A 303 18.49 -4.62 6.12
C VAL A 303 17.05 -4.13 6.13
N LEU A 304 16.78 -2.99 5.50
CA LEU A 304 15.43 -2.45 5.38
C LEU A 304 14.49 -3.38 4.60
N LEU A 305 14.92 -3.84 3.43
CA LEU A 305 14.14 -4.77 2.61
C LEU A 305 13.88 -6.10 3.35
N ILE A 306 14.87 -6.58 4.09
CA ILE A 306 14.72 -7.77 4.95
C ILE A 306 13.64 -7.55 6.02
N LEU A 307 13.61 -6.38 6.68
CA LEU A 307 12.55 -6.07 7.65
C LEU A 307 11.15 -6.10 7.03
N TYR A 308 10.98 -5.59 5.80
CA TYR A 308 9.70 -5.71 5.09
C TYR A 308 9.35 -7.16 4.75
N VAL A 309 10.32 -7.97 4.32
CA VAL A 309 10.10 -9.41 4.07
C VAL A 309 9.67 -10.11 5.36
N PHE A 310 10.29 -9.81 6.50
CA PHE A 310 9.88 -10.34 7.80
C PHE A 310 8.47 -9.90 8.20
N LEU A 311 8.11 -8.64 7.95
CA LEU A 311 6.75 -8.13 8.19
C LEU A 311 5.73 -8.94 7.38
N ILE A 312 5.94 -9.06 6.07
CA ILE A 312 5.06 -9.80 5.16
C ILE A 312 4.96 -11.27 5.58
N TYR A 313 6.09 -11.91 5.87
CA TYR A 313 6.13 -13.28 6.36
C TYR A 313 5.29 -13.46 7.63
N ARG A 314 5.37 -12.52 8.57
CA ARG A 314 4.61 -12.61 9.82
C ARG A 314 3.11 -12.42 9.59
N ILE A 315 2.72 -11.47 8.73
CA ILE A 315 1.31 -11.28 8.34
C ILE A 315 0.76 -12.57 7.72
N LEU A 316 1.49 -13.20 6.80
CA LEU A 316 1.11 -14.48 6.20
C LEU A 316 0.94 -15.59 7.25
N LYS A 317 1.90 -15.72 8.17
CA LYS A 317 1.88 -16.74 9.23
C LYS A 317 0.63 -16.62 10.11
N ILE A 318 0.33 -15.41 10.60
CA ILE A 318 -0.87 -15.15 11.43
C ILE A 318 -2.14 -15.50 10.65
N THR A 319 -2.18 -15.11 9.38
CA THR A 319 -3.35 -15.29 8.53
C THR A 319 -3.65 -16.76 8.28
N LEU A 320 -2.63 -17.56 7.96
CA LEU A 320 -2.77 -19.01 7.73
C LEU A 320 -3.24 -19.73 9.00
N GLN A 321 -2.82 -19.28 10.18
CA GLN A 321 -3.26 -19.83 11.47
C GLN A 321 -4.71 -19.47 11.83
N SER A 322 -5.27 -18.41 11.25
CA SER A 322 -6.63 -17.95 11.57
C SER A 322 -7.75 -18.84 11.02
N ASN A 323 -7.46 -19.64 9.98
CA ASN A 323 -8.42 -20.51 9.28
C ASN A 323 -9.75 -19.81 8.92
N ASN A 324 -9.69 -18.54 8.52
CA ASN A 324 -10.85 -17.74 8.12
C ASN A 324 -10.61 -17.09 6.75
N GLN A 325 -11.41 -17.50 5.75
CA GLN A 325 -11.27 -17.04 4.37
C GLN A 325 -11.36 -15.52 4.22
N PHE A 326 -12.23 -14.84 4.98
CA PHE A 326 -12.38 -13.39 4.90
C PHE A 326 -11.10 -12.69 5.37
N TYR A 327 -10.52 -13.17 6.48
CA TYR A 327 -9.24 -12.69 6.98
C TYR A 327 -8.08 -13.02 6.04
N THR A 328 -8.11 -14.18 5.38
CA THR A 328 -7.12 -14.51 4.34
C THR A 328 -7.09 -13.48 3.22
N TYR A 329 -8.25 -13.16 2.64
CA TYR A 329 -8.30 -12.17 1.56
C TYR A 329 -7.91 -10.77 2.03
N ILE A 330 -8.30 -10.36 3.25
CA ILE A 330 -7.91 -9.06 3.80
C ILE A 330 -6.39 -8.94 3.91
N SER A 331 -5.75 -9.93 4.53
CA SER A 331 -4.30 -9.92 4.69
C SER A 331 -3.55 -9.96 3.37
N ILE A 332 -4.04 -10.73 2.39
CA ILE A 332 -3.44 -10.77 1.05
C ILE A 332 -3.58 -9.42 0.36
N GLY A 333 -4.76 -8.79 0.38
CA GLY A 333 -4.94 -7.46 -0.19
C GLY A 333 -4.01 -6.43 0.45
N PHE A 334 -3.83 -6.49 1.78
CA PHE A 334 -2.89 -5.62 2.50
C PHE A 334 -1.43 -5.90 2.15
N ILE A 335 -1.02 -7.18 2.06
CA ILE A 335 0.32 -7.56 1.62
C ILE A 335 0.59 -7.05 0.21
N MET A 336 -0.35 -7.20 -0.72
CA MET A 336 -0.19 -6.72 -2.10
C MET A 336 -0.05 -5.21 -2.16
N MET A 337 -0.79 -4.48 -1.33
CA MET A 337 -0.62 -3.04 -1.17
C MET A 337 0.80 -2.69 -0.69
N LEU A 338 1.28 -3.33 0.39
CA LEU A 338 2.63 -3.09 0.93
C LEU A 338 3.72 -3.41 -0.08
N VAL A 339 3.67 -4.60 -0.70
CA VAL A 339 4.65 -5.04 -1.71
C VAL A 339 4.71 -4.06 -2.86
N PHE A 340 3.55 -3.61 -3.36
CA PHE A 340 3.52 -2.68 -4.48
C PHE A 340 4.07 -1.30 -4.10
N HIS A 341 3.73 -0.77 -2.92
CA HIS A 341 4.33 0.49 -2.43
C HIS A 341 5.84 0.40 -2.29
N ILE A 342 6.36 -0.69 -1.71
CA ILE A 342 7.80 -0.90 -1.53
C ILE A 342 8.48 -1.02 -2.90
N PHE A 343 7.91 -1.82 -3.79
CA PHE A 343 8.45 -2.02 -5.14
C PHE A 343 8.43 -0.74 -5.96
N GLU A 344 7.33 0.03 -5.94
CA GLU A 344 7.26 1.29 -6.67
C GLU A 344 8.22 2.31 -6.11
N ASN A 345 8.26 2.53 -4.79
CA ASN A 345 9.11 3.56 -4.21
C ASN A 345 10.60 3.26 -4.45
N VAL A 346 11.04 2.05 -4.12
CA VAL A 346 12.44 1.62 -4.33
C VAL A 346 12.76 1.54 -5.82
N GLY A 347 11.81 1.07 -6.64
CA GLY A 347 11.96 0.99 -8.09
C GLY A 347 12.07 2.37 -8.75
N ALA A 348 11.29 3.35 -8.31
CA ALA A 348 11.32 4.72 -8.80
C ALA A 348 12.65 5.39 -8.46
N VAL A 349 13.08 5.26 -7.20
CA VAL A 349 14.32 5.85 -6.69
C VAL A 349 15.56 5.24 -7.37
N THR A 350 15.55 3.95 -7.67
CA THR A 350 16.65 3.28 -8.41
C THR A 350 16.58 3.49 -9.93
N GLY A 351 15.45 3.98 -10.46
CA GLY A 351 15.21 4.19 -11.88
C GLY A 351 14.64 2.99 -12.64
N LEU A 352 14.33 1.89 -11.95
CA LEU A 352 13.62 0.74 -12.53
C LEU A 352 12.19 1.09 -12.97
N LEU A 353 11.56 2.05 -12.28
CA LEU A 353 10.22 2.54 -12.56
C LEU A 353 10.23 4.08 -12.72
N PRO A 354 9.25 4.65 -13.42
CA PRO A 354 9.06 6.10 -13.41
C PRO A 354 8.63 6.56 -12.01
N LEU A 355 9.00 7.79 -11.65
CA LEU A 355 8.68 8.39 -10.36
C LEU A 355 7.18 8.74 -10.30
N THR A 356 6.42 8.05 -9.43
CA THR A 356 4.96 8.29 -9.30
C THR A 356 4.53 8.86 -7.95
N GLY A 357 5.47 9.08 -7.02
CA GLY A 357 5.22 9.78 -5.75
C GLY A 357 4.50 8.94 -4.70
N ILE A 358 4.70 7.61 -4.69
CA ILE A 358 4.09 6.74 -3.69
C ILE A 358 5.03 6.66 -2.46
N PRO A 359 4.50 6.92 -1.24
CA PRO A 359 5.31 6.87 -0.03
C PRO A 359 5.69 5.44 0.35
N LEU A 360 6.91 5.31 0.87
CA LEU A 360 7.44 4.07 1.43
C LEU A 360 6.73 3.76 2.77
N PRO A 361 6.08 2.58 2.92
CA PRO A 361 5.21 2.31 4.07
C PRO A 361 5.94 2.38 5.41
N PHE A 362 5.37 3.09 6.39
CA PHE A 362 5.92 3.31 7.73
C PHE A 362 7.18 4.19 7.81
N ILE A 363 7.76 4.62 6.69
CA ILE A 363 9.06 5.34 6.68
C ILE A 363 8.88 6.77 6.19
N SER A 364 8.33 6.95 4.99
CA SER A 364 8.12 8.27 4.38
C SER A 364 7.31 9.19 5.28
N GLN A 365 7.61 10.49 5.19
CA GLN A 365 6.76 11.52 5.75
C GLN A 365 5.41 11.51 5.00
N GLY A 366 4.32 11.38 5.75
CA GLY A 366 2.99 11.29 5.14
C GLY A 366 1.94 10.80 6.11
N GLY A 367 1.22 11.73 6.76
CA GLY A 367 0.26 11.39 7.81
C GLY A 367 -0.84 10.43 7.35
N SER A 368 -1.40 10.64 6.14
CA SER A 368 -2.44 9.78 5.59
C SER A 368 -1.94 8.35 5.33
N SER A 369 -0.72 8.21 4.80
CA SER A 369 -0.16 6.89 4.50
C SER A 369 0.23 6.14 5.78
N ILE A 370 0.84 6.81 6.76
CA ILE A 370 1.19 6.21 8.05
C ILE A 370 -0.06 5.70 8.76
N ILE A 371 -1.12 6.53 8.86
CA ILE A 371 -2.37 6.12 9.51
C ILE A 371 -3.01 4.95 8.74
N SER A 372 -3.08 5.01 7.41
CA SER A 372 -3.68 3.93 6.61
C SER A 372 -2.93 2.61 6.76
N ASN A 373 -1.59 2.64 6.73
CA ASN A 373 -0.77 1.46 6.94
C ASN A 373 -0.93 0.90 8.37
N LEU A 374 -1.03 1.76 9.39
CA LEU A 374 -1.29 1.35 10.78
C LEU A 374 -2.71 0.80 10.98
N ILE A 375 -3.72 1.30 10.25
CA ILE A 375 -5.05 0.67 10.18
C ILE A 375 -4.93 -0.76 9.63
N GLY A 376 -4.15 -0.95 8.56
CA GLY A 376 -3.87 -2.27 8.00
C GLY A 376 -3.22 -3.22 9.00
N ILE A 377 -2.23 -2.75 9.76
CA ILE A 377 -1.63 -3.53 10.87
C ILE A 377 -2.67 -3.83 11.96
N GLY A 378 -3.53 -2.88 12.32
CA GLY A 378 -4.61 -3.10 13.26
C GLY A 378 -5.59 -4.19 12.81
N LEU A 379 -5.88 -4.28 11.50
CA LEU A 379 -6.68 -5.38 10.95
C LEU A 379 -5.95 -6.73 11.12
N VAL A 380 -4.64 -6.80 10.86
CA VAL A 380 -3.85 -8.03 11.07
C VAL A 380 -3.81 -8.43 12.54
N LEU A 381 -3.63 -7.48 13.46
CA LEU A 381 -3.66 -7.74 14.90
C LEU A 381 -5.05 -8.18 15.36
N SER A 382 -6.14 -7.63 14.79
CA SER A 382 -7.50 -8.14 15.04
C SER A 382 -7.63 -9.62 14.65
N ILE A 383 -7.05 -10.04 13.52
CA ILE A 383 -7.03 -11.45 13.07
C ILE A 383 -6.34 -12.33 14.12
N TYR A 384 -5.15 -11.91 14.58
CA TYR A 384 -4.40 -12.63 15.60
C TYR A 384 -5.19 -12.76 16.90
N ASN A 385 -5.72 -11.64 17.41
CA ASN A 385 -6.49 -11.59 18.65
C ASN A 385 -7.68 -12.57 18.63
N HIS A 386 -8.41 -12.62 17.51
CA HIS A 386 -9.53 -13.54 17.34
C HIS A 386 -9.10 -15.00 17.22
N SER A 387 -7.99 -15.27 16.52
CA SER A 387 -7.46 -16.63 16.37
C SER A 387 -6.97 -17.19 17.71
N SER A 388 -6.25 -16.40 18.50
CA SER A 388 -5.74 -16.79 19.83
C SER A 388 -6.88 -17.08 20.80
N LYS A 389 -7.90 -16.21 20.89
CA LYS A 389 -9.09 -16.47 21.73
C LYS A 389 -9.82 -17.75 21.35
N LYS A 390 -9.85 -18.10 20.06
CA LYS A 390 -10.49 -19.35 19.60
C LYS A 390 -9.71 -20.57 20.10
N LYS A 391 -8.37 -20.54 20.05
CA LYS A 391 -7.52 -21.64 20.55
C LYS A 391 -7.68 -21.84 22.05
N GLU A 392 -7.70 -20.77 22.85
CA GLU A 392 -7.91 -20.86 24.30
C GLU A 392 -9.25 -21.51 24.67
N LEU A 393 -10.31 -21.22 23.90
CA LEU A 393 -11.63 -21.84 24.08
C LEU A 393 -11.63 -23.34 23.72
N GLU A 394 -10.80 -23.76 22.76
CA GLU A 394 -10.67 -25.16 22.34
C GLU A 394 -9.76 -25.96 23.30
N GLU A 395 -8.77 -25.33 23.94
CA GLU A 395 -7.80 -25.96 24.84
C GLU A 395 -8.17 -25.87 26.34
N GLY A 396 -9.21 -25.10 26.70
CA GLY A 396 -9.67 -24.95 28.07
C GLY A 396 -10.26 -26.23 28.70
N PRO A 397 -10.32 -26.35 30.05
CA PRO A 397 -10.81 -27.55 30.72
C PRO A 397 -12.25 -27.87 30.26
N PRO A 398 -12.60 -29.15 30.06
CA PRO A 398 -13.89 -29.53 29.50
C PRO A 398 -15.02 -28.93 30.33
N ILE A 399 -15.88 -28.15 29.68
CA ILE A 399 -17.07 -27.58 30.29
C ILE A 399 -17.92 -28.76 30.78
N ARG A 400 -17.88 -29.06 32.09
CA ARG A 400 -18.78 -30.03 32.72
C ARG A 400 -20.20 -29.53 32.49
N LYS A 401 -20.87 -30.03 31.45
CA LYS A 401 -22.32 -29.91 31.34
C LYS A 401 -22.90 -30.53 32.60
N LYS A 402 -23.49 -29.72 33.48
CA LYS A 402 -24.32 -30.24 34.57
C LYS A 402 -25.48 -30.99 33.92
N VAL A 403 -25.38 -32.31 33.87
CA VAL A 403 -26.51 -33.18 33.54
C VAL A 403 -27.48 -33.02 34.71
N VAL A 404 -28.52 -32.21 34.51
CA VAL A 404 -29.65 -32.17 35.44
C VAL A 404 -30.45 -33.43 35.18
N LEU A 405 -30.22 -34.47 35.98
CA LEU A 405 -31.09 -35.63 36.01
C LEU A 405 -32.46 -35.16 36.52
N LYS A 406 -33.43 -35.07 35.60
CA LYS A 406 -34.85 -34.95 35.97
C LYS A 406 -35.18 -36.21 36.76
N LYS A 407 -35.51 -36.08 38.05
CA LYS A 407 -36.13 -37.17 38.81
C LYS A 407 -37.42 -37.56 38.07
N ALA A 408 -37.52 -38.84 37.72
CA ALA A 408 -38.79 -39.43 37.31
C ALA A 408 -39.76 -39.30 38.49
N GLN A 409 -40.95 -38.76 38.22
CA GLN A 409 -42.12 -38.83 39.09
C GLN A 409 -43.13 -39.74 38.42
#